data_AF-A0A7G5YW61-F1
#
_entry.id   AF-A0A7G5YW61-F1
#
_cell.length_a   1.000
_cell.length_b   1.000
_cell.length_c   1.000
_cell.angle_alpha   90.00
_cell.angle_beta   90.00
_cell.angle_gamma   90.00
#
_symmetry.space_group_name_H-M   'P 1'
#
loop_
_entity.id
_entity.type
_entity.pdbx_description
1 polymer ?
#
loop_
_entity_poly.entity_id
_entity_poly.type
_entity_poly.pdbx_seq_one_letter_code
_entity_poly.pdbx_strand_id
1 'polypeptide(L)'
;MHAVYLVAPGPRPFFGDVAEHLWGRDSDFDSDGNDDQPPADGWTELTVTLRPEYEQRVDIHPLDELQPLVLVVRSEHEELARKAASFLQSETGGELRYSPPTDRA
;
A
#
# COMPACT_ATOMS: atom_id res chain seq x y z
N MET A 1 -1.28 11.90 9.71
CA MET A 1 -1.05 10.57 9.10
C MET A 1 -2.05 9.52 9.60
N HIS A 2 -2.86 9.00 8.69
CA HIS A 2 -3.81 7.90 8.89
C HIS A 2 -3.17 6.58 8.45
N ALA A 3 -3.52 5.47 9.12
CA ALA A 3 -2.98 4.15 8.82
C ALA A 3 -4.08 3.09 8.77
N VAL A 4 -3.96 2.18 7.82
CA VAL A 4 -4.76 0.95 7.73
C VAL A 4 -3.79 -0.22 7.58
N TYR A 5 -4.07 -1.32 8.27
CA TYR A 5 -3.20 -2.49 8.31
C TYR A 5 -3.85 -3.59 7.47
N LEU A 6 -3.10 -4.16 6.54
CA LEU A 6 -3.51 -5.33 5.77
C LEU A 6 -2.74 -6.54 6.27
N VAL A 7 -3.46 -7.46 6.91
CA VAL A 7 -2.89 -8.65 7.55
C VAL A 7 -2.94 -9.83 6.58
N ALA A 8 -1.80 -10.51 6.44
CA ALA A 8 -1.62 -11.69 5.61
C ALA A 8 -2.05 -11.50 4.13
N PRO A 9 -1.58 -10.43 3.43
CA PRO A 9 -1.85 -10.30 2.00
C PRO A 9 -1.18 -11.43 1.21
N GLY A 10 -1.80 -11.79 0.08
CA GLY A 10 -1.21 -12.65 -0.93
C GLY A 10 -0.13 -11.95 -1.77
N PRO A 11 0.12 -12.44 -3.00
CA PRO A 11 0.95 -11.75 -3.99
C PRO A 11 0.39 -10.35 -4.27
N ARG A 12 1.25 -9.32 -4.34
CA ARG A 12 0.82 -7.94 -4.54
C ARG A 12 0.60 -7.62 -6.03
N PRO A 13 -0.31 -6.70 -6.37
CA PRO A 13 -0.49 -6.27 -7.75
C PRO A 13 0.75 -5.54 -8.26
N PHE A 14 0.80 -5.29 -9.57
CA PHE A 14 1.81 -4.38 -10.11
C PHE A 14 1.63 -2.99 -9.49
N PHE A 15 2.72 -2.32 -9.11
CA PHE A 15 2.65 -1.05 -8.37
C PHE A 15 1.86 0.04 -9.10
N GLY A 16 1.93 0.04 -10.44
CA GLY A 16 1.16 0.96 -11.28
C GLY A 16 -0.34 0.81 -11.09
N ASP A 17 -0.84 -0.40 -10.83
CA ASP A 17 -2.28 -0.65 -10.62
C ASP A 17 -2.79 0.06 -9.35
N VAL A 18 -1.92 0.22 -8.34
CA VAL A 18 -2.25 1.00 -7.12
C VAL A 18 -2.47 2.45 -7.48
N ALA A 19 -1.54 3.07 -8.22
CA ALA A 19 -1.67 4.46 -8.65
C ALA A 19 -2.89 4.67 -9.57
N GLU A 20 -3.10 3.78 -10.54
CA GLU A 20 -4.26 3.85 -11.44
C GLU A 20 -5.58 3.70 -10.68
N HIS A 21 -5.65 2.85 -9.66
CA HIS A 21 -6.83 2.74 -8.83
C HIS A 21 -7.08 4.04 -8.03
N LEU A 22 -6.03 4.67 -7.52
CA LEU A 22 -6.12 5.88 -6.70
C LEU A 22 -6.54 7.10 -7.53
N TRP A 23 -5.91 7.32 -8.68
CA TRP A 23 -6.02 8.58 -9.42
C TRP A 23 -6.56 8.44 -10.85
N GLY A 24 -6.79 7.22 -11.31
CA GLY A 24 -7.24 6.91 -12.67
C GLY A 24 -6.09 6.50 -13.58
N ARG A 25 -6.45 5.92 -14.73
CA ARG A 25 -5.49 5.50 -15.75
C ARG A 25 -4.65 6.67 -16.25
N ASP A 26 -3.41 6.36 -16.62
CA ASP A 26 -2.44 7.32 -17.16
C ASP A 26 -2.13 8.51 -16.23
N SER A 27 -2.38 8.38 -14.92
CA SER A 27 -2.00 9.40 -13.94
C SER A 27 -0.49 9.61 -13.94
N ASP A 28 -0.03 10.86 -13.84
CA ASP A 28 1.40 11.19 -13.67
C ASP A 28 1.76 11.07 -12.18
N PHE A 29 2.52 10.04 -11.82
CA PHE A 29 2.93 9.77 -10.44
C PHE A 29 4.39 9.35 -10.38
N ASP A 30 5.02 9.56 -9.23
CA ASP A 30 6.32 8.99 -8.90
C ASP A 30 6.10 7.77 -7.97
N SER A 31 6.89 6.70 -8.14
CA SER A 31 6.97 5.57 -7.20
C SER A 31 8.39 5.34 -6.68
N ASP A 32 8.48 4.67 -5.54
CA ASP A 32 9.73 4.25 -4.90
C ASP A 32 9.46 3.02 -4.02
N GLY A 33 10.52 2.34 -3.56
CA GLY A 33 10.44 1.14 -2.73
C GLY A 33 11.20 -0.03 -3.33
N ASN A 34 10.62 -1.22 -3.24
CA ASN A 34 11.16 -2.44 -3.86
C ASN A 34 10.21 -3.01 -4.92
N ASP A 35 9.42 -2.14 -5.55
CA ASP A 35 8.42 -2.41 -6.58
C ASP A 35 8.99 -2.66 -7.98
N ASP A 36 10.25 -2.31 -8.21
CA ASP A 36 10.98 -2.55 -9.45
C ASP A 36 11.72 -3.91 -9.49
N GLN A 37 11.72 -4.66 -8.38
CA GLN A 37 12.45 -5.92 -8.26
C GLN A 37 11.61 -7.13 -8.69
N PRO A 38 12.20 -8.08 -9.46
CA PRO A 38 11.53 -9.34 -9.73
C PRO A 38 11.49 -10.24 -8.46
N PRO A 39 10.39 -10.96 -8.21
CA PRO A 39 9.16 -10.98 -9.01
C PRO A 39 8.27 -9.77 -8.72
N ALA A 40 7.50 -9.33 -9.73
CA ALA A 40 6.67 -8.11 -9.65
C ALA A 40 5.59 -8.16 -8.55
N ASP A 41 5.28 -9.36 -8.02
CA ASP A 41 4.34 -9.58 -6.92
C ASP A 41 5.03 -9.69 -5.54
N GLY A 42 6.35 -9.49 -5.50
CA GLY A 42 7.24 -9.69 -4.37
C GLY A 42 7.50 -8.45 -3.50
N TRP A 43 7.10 -7.26 -3.94
CA TRP A 43 7.35 -6.02 -3.21
C TRP A 43 6.65 -6.00 -1.85
N THR A 44 7.28 -5.43 -0.84
CA THR A 44 6.70 -5.22 0.49
C THR A 44 6.70 -3.74 0.88
N GLU A 45 7.45 -2.94 0.12
CA GLU A 45 7.60 -1.51 0.29
C GLU A 45 7.25 -0.81 -1.02
N LEU A 46 6.29 0.10 -0.95
CA LEU A 46 5.84 0.90 -2.08
C LEU A 46 5.45 2.29 -1.58
N THR A 47 6.03 3.30 -2.21
CA THR A 47 5.55 4.67 -2.19
C THR A 47 4.91 4.97 -3.53
N VAL A 48 3.75 5.61 -3.54
CA VAL A 48 3.21 6.29 -4.73
C VAL A 48 2.82 7.72 -4.37
N THR A 49 3.17 8.68 -5.22
CA THR A 49 2.80 10.10 -5.01
C THR A 49 2.35 10.75 -6.31
N LEU A 50 1.18 11.40 -6.28
CA LEU A 50 0.62 12.11 -7.43
C LEU A 50 1.39 13.41 -7.71
N ARG A 51 1.76 13.62 -8.98
CA ARG A 51 2.41 14.83 -9.47
C ARG A 51 1.37 15.86 -9.94
N PRO A 52 1.73 17.16 -10.05
CA PRO A 52 3.01 17.75 -9.67
C PRO A 52 3.07 18.32 -8.23
N GLU A 53 1.95 18.39 -7.51
CA GLU A 53 1.92 19.04 -6.19
C GLU A 53 2.47 18.15 -5.06
N TYR A 54 2.54 16.83 -5.27
CA TYR A 54 3.03 15.86 -4.29
C TYR A 54 2.25 15.79 -2.97
N GLU A 55 1.03 16.33 -2.94
CA GLU A 55 0.18 16.38 -1.74
C GLU A 55 -0.58 15.07 -1.48
N GLN A 56 -0.80 14.26 -2.52
CA GLN A 56 -1.46 12.96 -2.41
C GLN A 56 -0.42 11.85 -2.50
N ARG A 57 -0.05 11.34 -1.33
CA ARG A 57 0.97 10.30 -1.16
C ARG A 57 0.39 9.12 -0.40
N VAL A 58 0.73 7.92 -0.84
CA VAL A 58 0.50 6.67 -0.10
C VAL A 58 1.84 5.97 0.11
N ASP A 59 2.11 5.63 1.36
CA ASP A 59 3.27 4.84 1.79
C ASP A 59 2.79 3.47 2.26
N ILE A 60 3.41 2.41 1.76
CA ILE A 60 3.13 1.03 2.12
C ILE A 60 4.45 0.40 2.54
N HIS A 61 4.49 -0.13 3.76
CA HIS A 61 5.69 -0.80 4.29
C HIS A 61 5.27 -2.01 5.13
N PRO A 62 6.15 -3.01 5.32
CA PRO A 62 5.90 -4.02 6.34
C PRO A 62 5.86 -3.35 7.73
N LEU A 63 4.96 -3.81 8.60
CA LEU A 63 4.94 -3.38 9.99
C LEU A 63 6.21 -3.83 10.71
N ASP A 64 6.64 -5.07 10.42
CA ASP A 64 7.78 -5.77 10.97
C ASP A 64 8.20 -6.92 10.02
N GLU A 65 9.28 -7.62 10.35
CA GLU A 65 9.79 -8.76 9.56
C GLU A 65 9.13 -10.11 9.94
N LEU A 66 8.10 -10.11 10.79
CA LEU A 66 7.48 -11.34 11.30
C LEU A 66 6.38 -11.86 10.38
N GLN A 67 6.10 -13.17 10.48
CA GLN A 67 4.99 -13.80 9.76
C GLN A 67 3.74 -13.98 10.63
N PRO A 68 2.51 -13.85 10.05
CA PRO A 68 2.24 -13.42 8.67
C PRO A 68 2.66 -11.97 8.38
N LEU A 69 2.92 -11.65 7.13
CA LEU A 69 3.21 -10.27 6.69
C LEU A 69 2.05 -9.36 7.07
N VAL A 70 2.37 -8.19 7.63
CA VAL A 70 1.41 -7.10 7.86
C VAL A 70 1.92 -5.89 7.10
N LEU A 71 1.14 -5.41 6.13
CA LEU A 71 1.43 -4.15 5.45
C LEU A 71 0.72 -3.01 6.17
N VAL A 72 1.45 -1.92 6.41
CA VAL A 72 0.89 -0.67 6.92
C VAL A 72 0.74 0.30 5.76
N VAL A 73 -0.51 0.62 5.42
CA VAL A 73 -0.86 1.58 4.37
C VAL A 73 -1.11 2.93 5.02
N ARG A 74 -0.31 3.94 4.69
CA ARG A 74 -0.32 5.26 5.32
C ARG A 74 -0.53 6.38 4.30
N SER A 75 -1.22 7.43 4.73
CA SER A 75 -1.34 8.69 4.00
C SER A 75 -1.69 9.83 4.95
N GLU A 76 -1.41 11.07 4.56
CA GLU A 76 -1.98 12.24 5.25
C GLU A 76 -3.49 12.38 5.02
N HIS A 77 -4.03 11.77 3.95
CA HIS A 77 -5.44 11.78 3.62
C HIS A 77 -6.09 10.46 4.00
N GLU A 78 -7.03 10.49 4.95
CA GLU A 78 -7.71 9.27 5.45
C GLU A 78 -8.36 8.46 4.32
N GLU A 79 -9.07 9.13 3.42
CA GLU A 79 -9.74 8.50 2.29
C GLU A 79 -8.74 7.80 1.36
N LEU A 80 -7.56 8.39 1.15
CA LEU A 80 -6.53 7.83 0.29
C LEU A 80 -5.92 6.57 0.90
N ALA A 81 -5.61 6.59 2.20
CA ALA A 81 -5.14 5.39 2.91
C ALA A 81 -6.19 4.25 2.87
N ARG A 82 -7.46 4.58 3.12
CA ARG A 82 -8.57 3.60 3.06
C ARG A 82 -8.78 3.05 1.66
N LYS A 83 -8.71 3.90 0.62
CA LYS A 83 -8.89 3.50 -0.78
C LYS A 83 -7.77 2.56 -1.22
N ALA A 84 -6.51 2.91 -0.95
CA ALA A 84 -5.36 2.05 -1.22
C ALA A 84 -5.47 0.69 -0.49
N ALA A 85 -5.79 0.71 0.80
CA ALA A 85 -5.91 -0.52 1.59
C ALA A 85 -7.04 -1.43 1.09
N SER A 86 -8.19 -0.86 0.71
CA SER A 86 -9.33 -1.62 0.19
C SER A 86 -9.01 -2.25 -1.16
N PHE A 87 -8.30 -1.53 -2.03
CA PHE A 87 -7.83 -2.06 -3.31
C PHE A 87 -6.84 -3.21 -3.11
N LEU A 88 -5.83 -3.03 -2.25
CA LEU A 88 -4.89 -4.10 -1.95
C LEU A 88 -5.60 -5.32 -1.35
N GLN A 89 -6.61 -5.13 -0.49
CA GLN A 89 -7.40 -6.25 0.02
C GLN A 89 -8.16 -6.97 -1.10
N SER A 90 -8.75 -6.25 -2.07
CA SER A 90 -9.48 -6.89 -3.15
C SER A 90 -8.59 -7.71 -4.09
N GLU A 91 -7.37 -7.23 -4.35
CA GLU A 91 -6.42 -7.91 -5.24
C GLU A 91 -5.66 -9.05 -4.55
N THR A 92 -5.34 -8.88 -3.27
CA THR A 92 -4.41 -9.78 -2.55
C THR A 92 -5.10 -10.65 -1.50
N GLY A 93 -6.37 -10.39 -1.18
CA GLY A 93 -7.07 -10.99 -0.05
C GLY A 93 -6.64 -10.39 1.29
N GLY A 94 -6.59 -11.22 2.34
CA GLY A 94 -6.20 -10.78 3.68
C GLY A 94 -7.30 -10.01 4.44
N GLU A 95 -6.94 -9.49 5.61
CA GLU A 95 -7.86 -8.81 6.52
C GLU A 95 -7.41 -7.38 6.81
N LEU A 96 -8.32 -6.42 6.64
CA LEU A 96 -8.09 -5.03 7.05
C LEU A 96 -8.34 -4.82 8.53
N ARG A 97 -7.42 -4.10 9.18
CA ARG A 97 -7.54 -3.61 10.55
C ARG A 97 -7.31 -2.09 10.57
N TYR A 98 -8.06 -1.39 11.41
CA TYR A 98 -7.93 0.07 11.61
C TYR A 98 -7.17 0.41 12.91
N SER A 99 -6.52 -0.59 13.50
CA SER A 99 -5.61 -0.47 14.64
C SER A 99 -4.49 -1.49 14.45
N PRO A 100 -3.29 -1.23 14.99
CA PRO A 100 -2.20 -2.19 14.91
C PRO A 100 -2.62 -3.55 15.48
N PRO A 101 -2.21 -4.68 14.87
CA PRO A 101 -2.38 -5.99 15.48
C PRO A 101 -1.74 -6.02 16.87
N THR A 102 -2.49 -6.46 17.88
CA THR A 102 -2.07 -6.40 19.29
C THR A 102 -0.89 -7.30 19.64
N ASP A 103 -0.55 -8.25 18.77
CA ASP A 103 0.56 -9.21 18.89
C ASP A 103 1.84 -8.75 18.19
N ARG A 104 1.85 -7.53 17.63
CA ARG A 104 2.96 -6.95 16.87
C ARG A 104 3.45 -5.69 17.60
N ALA A 105 4.73 -5.66 17.94
CA ALA A 105 5.37 -4.62 18.75
C ALA A 105 6.47 -3.91 17.96
#